data_AF-A0A1B1AZT3-F1
#
_entry.id   AF-A0A1B1AZT3-F1
#
_cell.length_a   1.000
_cell.length_b   1.000
_cell.length_c   1.000
_cell.angle_alpha   90.00
_cell.angle_beta   90.00
_cell.angle_gamma   90.00
#
_symmetry.space_group_name_H-M   'P 1'
#
loop_
_entity.id
_entity.type
_entity.pdbx_description
1 polymer ?
#
loop_
_entity_poly.entity_id
_entity_poly.type
_entity_poly.pdbx_seq_one_letter_code
_entity_poly.pdbx_strand_id
1 'polypeptide(L)'
;MVGGLARKRPPRELADNPESWPHAGIDDSAADVVQGIARALEAVLKTQRRSLRQAAAGSGVNRQAIADLIAGRCWPDVATVARLENFLAVPLYPSSGGMPHTHGKRPFRPRASPAQGTTK
;
A
#
# COMPACT_ATOMS: atom_id res chain seq x y z
N MET A 1 19.58 7.11 -3.52
CA MET A 1 18.57 6.11 -3.93
C MET A 1 18.14 5.35 -2.68
N VAL A 2 17.00 5.69 -2.06
CA VAL A 2 16.60 5.14 -0.74
C VAL A 2 15.40 4.22 -0.90
N GLY A 3 15.60 2.90 -0.78
CA GLY A 3 14.55 1.84 -0.82
C GLY A 3 14.90 0.71 -1.79
N GLY A 4 15.01 -0.52 -1.27
CA GLY A 4 15.62 -1.70 -1.90
C GLY A 4 15.00 -2.23 -3.21
N LEU A 5 15.54 -3.35 -3.69
CA LEU A 5 15.28 -4.00 -5.00
C LEU A 5 13.80 -4.14 -5.41
N ALA A 6 12.87 -4.14 -4.45
CA ALA A 6 11.43 -4.28 -4.68
C ALA A 6 10.82 -3.18 -5.55
N ARG A 7 11.38 -1.96 -5.57
CA ARG A 7 10.85 -0.87 -6.42
C ARG A 7 11.20 -0.99 -7.91
N LYS A 8 11.95 -2.01 -8.31
CA LYS A 8 12.21 -2.28 -9.73
C LYS A 8 10.93 -2.72 -10.47
N ARG A 9 10.01 -3.38 -9.77
CA ARG A 9 8.71 -3.80 -10.31
C ARG A 9 7.61 -2.88 -9.76
N PRO A 10 6.68 -2.41 -10.59
CA PRO A 10 5.53 -1.65 -10.14
C PRO A 10 4.58 -2.54 -9.31
N PRO A 11 3.80 -1.97 -8.38
CA PRO A 11 2.89 -2.72 -7.51
C PRO A 11 1.95 -3.67 -8.26
N ARG A 12 1.41 -3.25 -9.42
CA ARG A 12 0.49 -4.10 -10.21
C ARG A 12 1.13 -5.38 -10.72
N GLU A 13 2.45 -5.38 -10.96
CA GLU A 13 3.17 -6.56 -11.43
C GLU A 13 3.45 -7.57 -10.31
N LEU A 14 3.17 -7.21 -9.05
CA LEU A 14 3.26 -8.10 -7.89
C LEU A 14 1.91 -8.78 -7.59
N ALA A 15 0.86 -8.45 -8.36
CA ALA A 15 -0.43 -9.12 -8.28
C ALA A 15 -0.47 -10.40 -9.12
N ASP A 16 -1.31 -11.35 -8.71
CA ASP A 16 -1.52 -12.61 -9.42
C ASP A 16 -2.00 -12.39 -10.86
N ASN A 17 -2.80 -11.34 -11.06
CA ASN A 17 -3.24 -10.89 -12.38
C ASN A 17 -3.11 -9.36 -12.50
N PRO A 18 -2.05 -8.83 -13.15
CA PRO A 18 -1.83 -7.40 -13.32
C PRO A 18 -2.96 -6.65 -14.04
N GLU A 19 -3.67 -7.31 -14.96
CA GLU A 19 -4.79 -6.70 -15.72
C GLU A 19 -6.05 -6.54 -14.86
N SER A 20 -6.16 -7.27 -13.75
CA SER A 20 -7.26 -7.15 -12.79
C SER A 20 -6.97 -6.14 -11.68
N TRP A 21 -5.88 -5.38 -11.77
CA TRP A 21 -5.62 -4.27 -10.85
C TRP A 21 -6.78 -3.25 -10.86
N PRO A 22 -7.22 -2.70 -9.71
CA PRO A 22 -6.72 -2.89 -8.35
C PRO A 22 -7.50 -3.95 -7.54
N HIS A 23 -8.13 -4.94 -8.20
CA HIS A 23 -8.97 -5.96 -7.57
C HIS A 23 -8.35 -7.37 -7.55
N ALA A 24 -7.17 -7.54 -8.14
CA ALA A 24 -6.44 -8.81 -8.15
C ALA A 24 -5.94 -9.23 -6.75
N GLY A 25 -5.71 -10.52 -6.54
CA GLY A 25 -5.00 -11.03 -5.36
C GLY A 25 -3.54 -10.57 -5.33
N ILE A 26 -3.04 -10.25 -4.14
CA ILE A 26 -1.66 -9.81 -3.89
C ILE A 26 -1.17 -10.44 -2.57
N ASP A 27 0.01 -11.08 -2.63
CA ASP A 27 0.70 -11.60 -1.45
C ASP A 27 1.73 -10.62 -0.86
N ASP A 28 2.26 -9.69 -1.69
CA ASP A 28 3.22 -8.70 -1.23
C ASP A 28 2.54 -7.62 -0.36
N SER A 29 2.94 -7.55 0.91
CA SER A 29 2.31 -6.65 1.89
C SER A 29 2.41 -5.17 1.51
N ALA A 30 3.46 -4.75 0.81
CA ALA A 30 3.61 -3.35 0.43
C ALA A 30 2.74 -3.04 -0.81
N ALA A 31 2.69 -3.96 -1.77
CA ALA A 31 1.81 -3.83 -2.94
C ALA A 31 0.33 -3.86 -2.54
N ASP A 32 -0.05 -4.66 -1.54
CA ASP A 32 -1.44 -4.70 -1.02
C ASP A 32 -1.85 -3.35 -0.41
N VAL A 33 -0.96 -2.70 0.34
CA VAL A 33 -1.19 -1.33 0.83
C VAL A 33 -1.38 -0.35 -0.33
N VAL A 34 -0.53 -0.41 -1.35
CA VAL A 34 -0.67 0.47 -2.53
C VAL A 34 -1.96 0.18 -3.29
N GLN A 35 -2.36 -1.09 -3.38
CA GLN A 35 -3.63 -1.50 -3.98
C GLN A 35 -4.82 -0.94 -3.20
N GLY A 36 -4.79 -0.98 -1.87
CA GLY A 36 -5.76 -0.34 -1.00
C GLY A 36 -5.87 1.16 -1.23
N ILE A 37 -4.73 1.86 -1.29
CA ILE A 37 -4.66 3.29 -1.59
C ILE A 37 -5.25 3.59 -2.98
N ALA A 38 -4.93 2.80 -4.00
CA ALA A 38 -5.44 2.98 -5.36
C ALA A 38 -6.97 2.85 -5.41
N ARG A 39 -7.53 1.82 -4.76
CA ARG A 39 -9.00 1.63 -4.64
C ARG A 39 -9.67 2.79 -3.92
N ALA A 40 -9.12 3.20 -2.77
CA ALA A 40 -9.66 4.30 -1.98
C ALA A 40 -9.65 5.61 -2.77
N LEU A 41 -8.55 5.91 -3.45
CA LEU A 41 -8.39 7.11 -4.26
C LEU A 41 -9.39 7.13 -5.43
N GLU A 42 -9.53 6.02 -6.18
CA GLU A 42 -10.49 5.92 -7.27
C GLU A 42 -11.94 6.12 -6.78
N ALA A 43 -12.30 5.46 -5.68
CA ALA A 43 -13.63 5.56 -5.09
C ALA A 43 -13.95 6.99 -4.61
N VAL A 44 -13.01 7.67 -3.95
CA VAL A 44 -13.18 9.04 -3.45
C VAL A 44 -13.30 10.03 -4.60
N LEU A 45 -12.45 9.93 -5.63
CA LEU A 45 -12.53 10.81 -6.81
C LEU A 45 -13.88 10.68 -7.51
N LYS A 46 -14.37 9.44 -7.69
CA LYS A 46 -15.69 9.18 -8.28
C LYS A 46 -16.82 9.76 -7.42
N THR A 47 -16.77 9.52 -6.11
CA THR A 47 -17.81 9.96 -5.16
C THR A 47 -17.88 11.49 -5.08
N GLN A 48 -16.74 12.16 -5.03
CA GLN A 48 -16.65 13.63 -4.98
C GLN A 48 -16.74 14.29 -6.37
N ARG A 49 -16.92 13.51 -7.45
CA ARG A 49 -16.93 13.97 -8.85
C ARG A 49 -15.72 14.82 -9.21
N ARG A 50 -14.54 14.45 -8.71
CA ARG A 50 -13.28 15.15 -8.96
C ARG A 50 -12.53 14.52 -10.12
N SER A 51 -12.07 15.38 -11.03
CA SER A 51 -11.13 14.96 -12.08
C SER A 51 -9.70 14.86 -11.53
N LEU A 52 -8.85 14.10 -12.21
CA LEU A 52 -7.40 14.04 -11.91
C LEU A 52 -6.75 15.43 -11.97
N ARG A 53 -7.24 16.32 -12.84
CA ARG A 53 -6.75 17.70 -12.93
C ARG A 53 -7.07 18.50 -11.68
N GLN A 54 -8.29 18.39 -11.16
CA GLN A 54 -8.69 19.04 -9.91
C GLN A 54 -7.91 18.48 -8.71
N ALA A 55 -7.74 17.14 -8.67
CA ALA A 55 -6.95 16.50 -7.63
C ALA A 55 -5.49 16.96 -7.64
N ALA A 56 -4.87 17.06 -8.83
CA ALA A 56 -3.51 17.56 -8.97
C ALA A 56 -3.38 19.02 -8.53
N ALA A 57 -4.29 19.89 -8.97
CA ALA A 57 -4.27 21.31 -8.62
C ALA A 57 -4.46 21.54 -7.12
N GLY A 58 -5.33 20.77 -6.46
CA GLY A 58 -5.65 20.95 -5.06
C GLY A 58 -4.68 20.28 -4.07
N SER A 59 -4.07 19.16 -4.46
CA SER A 59 -3.09 18.45 -3.63
C SER A 59 -1.63 18.87 -3.89
N GLY A 60 -1.36 19.53 -5.02
CA GLY A 60 0.01 19.81 -5.48
C GLY A 60 0.76 18.56 -5.96
N VAL A 61 0.08 17.40 -6.09
CA VAL A 61 0.65 16.17 -6.66
C VAL A 61 0.52 16.21 -8.19
N ASN A 62 1.55 15.74 -8.90
CA ASN A 62 1.52 15.68 -10.36
C ASN A 62 0.35 14.80 -10.87
N ARG A 63 -0.42 15.31 -11.84
CA ARG A 63 -1.57 14.59 -12.44
C ARG A 63 -1.19 13.18 -12.95
N GLN A 64 -0.03 13.04 -13.57
CA GLN A 64 0.46 11.76 -14.08
C GLN A 64 0.81 10.82 -12.93
N ALA A 65 1.41 11.32 -11.84
CA ALA A 65 1.68 10.51 -10.65
C ALA A 65 0.39 9.97 -10.00
N ILE A 66 -0.68 10.79 -9.95
CA ILE A 66 -2.00 10.33 -9.50
C ILE A 66 -2.55 9.23 -10.42
N ALA A 67 -2.44 9.42 -11.74
CA ALA A 67 -2.89 8.41 -12.72
C ALA A 67 -2.08 7.10 -12.64
N ASP A 68 -0.77 7.20 -12.42
CA ASP A 68 0.12 6.04 -12.28
C ASP A 68 -0.12 5.31 -10.97
N LEU A 69 -0.44 6.03 -9.89
CA LEU A 69 -0.82 5.45 -8.61
C LEU A 69 -2.13 4.63 -8.74
N ILE A 70 -3.18 5.22 -9.31
CA ILE A 70 -4.46 4.52 -9.53
C ILE A 70 -4.24 3.26 -10.37
N ALA A 71 -3.39 3.34 -11.39
CA ALA A 71 -3.08 2.21 -12.27
C ALA A 71 -2.01 1.24 -11.71
N GLY A 72 -1.50 1.46 -10.49
CA GLY A 72 -0.50 0.60 -9.87
C GLY A 72 0.85 0.56 -10.58
N ARG A 73 1.18 1.60 -11.36
CA ARG A 73 2.43 1.74 -12.12
C ARG A 73 3.57 2.39 -11.34
N CYS A 74 3.29 2.95 -10.17
CA CYS A 74 4.32 3.58 -9.33
C CYS A 74 4.13 3.26 -7.85
N TRP A 75 5.21 3.39 -7.10
CA TRP A 75 5.21 3.34 -5.64
C TRP A 75 5.00 4.77 -5.12
N PRO A 76 3.87 5.09 -4.48
CA PRO A 76 3.68 6.40 -3.88
C PRO A 76 4.60 6.54 -2.66
N ASP A 77 5.07 7.76 -2.40
CA ASP A 77 5.71 8.11 -1.15
C ASP A 77 4.69 8.64 -0.12
N VAL A 78 5.11 8.71 1.14
CA VAL A 78 4.26 9.17 2.25
C VAL A 78 3.78 10.60 2.04
N ALA A 79 4.60 11.47 1.44
CA ALA A 79 4.23 12.87 1.20
C ALA A 79 3.12 12.99 0.15
N THR A 80 3.15 12.16 -0.89
CA THR A 80 2.13 12.06 -1.92
C THR A 80 0.80 11.62 -1.31
N VAL A 81 0.80 10.56 -0.50
CA VAL A 81 -0.41 10.08 0.18
C VAL A 81 -0.97 11.16 1.11
N ALA A 82 -0.15 11.75 1.98
CA ALA A 82 -0.59 12.78 2.92
C ALA A 82 -1.18 14.02 2.24
N ARG A 83 -0.59 14.47 1.11
CA ARG A 83 -1.12 15.61 0.34
C ARG A 83 -2.48 15.30 -0.29
N LEU A 84 -2.65 14.08 -0.81
CA LEU A 84 -3.93 13.65 -1.37
C LEU A 84 -4.99 13.54 -0.28
N GLU A 85 -4.67 12.93 0.87
CA GLU A 85 -5.58 12.83 2.01
C GLU A 85 -6.01 14.22 2.51
N ASN A 86 -5.06 15.15 2.66
CA ASN A 86 -5.34 16.51 3.10
C ASN A 86 -6.26 17.26 2.13
N PHE A 87 -6.06 17.10 0.82
CA PHE A 87 -6.92 17.72 -0.18
C PHE A 87 -8.31 17.07 -0.25
N LEU A 88 -8.39 15.74 -0.17
CA LEU A 88 -9.64 15.00 -0.29
C LEU A 88 -10.45 14.97 1.00
N ALA A 89 -9.83 15.32 2.14
CA ALA A 89 -10.37 15.20 3.49
C ALA A 89 -10.86 13.78 3.82
N VAL A 90 -10.19 12.76 3.26
CA VAL A 90 -10.51 11.34 3.43
C VAL A 90 -9.21 10.56 3.61
N PRO A 91 -9.12 9.64 4.59
CA PRO A 91 -7.97 8.75 4.73
C PRO A 91 -7.88 7.79 3.53
N LEU A 92 -6.70 7.71 2.92
CA LEU A 92 -6.36 6.79 1.84
C LEU A 92 -5.48 5.64 2.35
N TYR A 93 -4.66 5.91 3.37
CA TYR A 93 -3.85 4.87 3.98
C TYR A 93 -4.73 3.90 4.78
N PRO A 94 -4.47 2.57 4.72
CA PRO A 94 -5.23 1.61 5.50
C PRO A 94 -5.19 1.95 6.99
N SER A 95 -6.36 2.12 7.61
CA SER A 95 -6.47 2.24 9.07
C SER A 95 -6.05 0.92 9.72
N SER A 96 -5.59 0.95 10.97
CA SER A 96 -4.86 -0.11 11.69
C SER A 96 -5.52 -1.51 11.73
N GLY A 97 -6.78 -1.67 11.30
CA GLY A 97 -7.46 -2.96 11.13
C GLY A 97 -7.44 -3.54 9.71
N GLY A 98 -6.86 -2.82 8.73
CA GLY A 98 -6.89 -3.17 7.31
C GLY A 98 -5.57 -3.66 6.73
N MET A 99 -4.47 -3.65 7.50
CA MET A 99 -3.23 -4.30 7.06
C MET A 99 -3.40 -5.79 7.33
N PRO A 100 -3.44 -6.67 6.31
CA PRO A 100 -3.52 -8.09 6.56
C PRO A 100 -2.30 -8.49 7.38
N HIS A 101 -2.56 -8.90 8.62
CA HIS A 101 -1.53 -9.50 9.45
C HIS A 101 -1.16 -10.85 8.82
N THR A 102 -0.23 -10.85 7.86
CA THR A 102 0.38 -12.08 7.33
C THR A 102 1.17 -12.84 8.41
N HIS A 103 1.29 -12.27 9.62
CA HIS A 103 1.80 -12.92 10.83
C HIS A 103 0.86 -13.98 11.45
N GLY A 104 -0.15 -14.46 10.74
CA GLY A 104 -1.13 -15.42 11.26
C GLY A 104 -0.69 -16.89 11.38
N LYS A 105 0.46 -17.32 10.84
CA LYS A 105 0.88 -18.74 10.92
C LYS A 105 2.40 -18.99 11.05
N ARG A 106 3.09 -18.26 11.92
CA ARG A 106 4.31 -18.82 12.53
C ARG A 106 4.00 -19.12 13.99
N PRO A 107 3.94 -20.39 14.42
CA PRO A 107 3.96 -20.65 15.86
C PRO A 107 5.23 -19.97 16.40
N PHE A 108 5.03 -19.02 17.31
CA PHE A 108 6.12 -18.49 18.11
C PHE A 108 6.81 -19.71 18.73
N ARG A 109 8.03 -20.02 18.29
CA ARG A 109 8.82 -21.09 18.88
C ARG A 109 9.51 -20.44 20.08
N PRO A 110 9.05 -20.68 21.33
CA PRO A 110 9.78 -20.20 22.48
C PRO A 110 11.21 -20.75 22.40
N ARG A 111 12.19 -19.85 22.58
CA ARG A 111 13.59 -20.21 22.70
C ARG A 111 13.68 -21.27 23.81
N ALA A 112 14.16 -22.47 23.47
CA ALA A 112 14.36 -23.52 24.47
C ALA A 112 15.19 -22.96 25.62
N SER A 113 14.63 -22.97 26.82
CA SER A 113 15.34 -22.63 28.04
C SER A 113 16.60 -23.50 28.10
N PRO A 114 17.79 -22.93 28.37
CA PRO A 114 18.96 -23.75 28.60
C PRO A 114 18.66 -24.66 29.78
N ALA A 115 18.82 -25.97 29.54
CA ALA A 115 18.69 -27.00 30.55
C ALA A 115 19.46 -26.57 31.80
N GLN A 116 18.76 -26.41 32.92
CA GLN A 116 19.40 -26.31 34.22
C GLN A 116 20.18 -27.62 34.40
N GLY A 117 21.49 -27.48 34.50
CA GLY A 117 22.40 -28.59 34.71
C GLY A 117 21.97 -29.39 35.93
N THR A 118 21.72 -30.68 35.70
CA THR A 118 21.68 -31.68 36.75
C THR A 118 23.11 -31.97 37.17
N THR A 119 23.40 -31.61 38.43
CA THR A 119 24.07 -32.43 39.43
C THR A 119 25.39 -33.13 39.07
N LYS A 120 26.49 -32.69 39.68
CA LYS A 120 27.31 -33.53 40.56
C LYS A 120 28.13 -32.69 41.53
#